data_AF-A0A3D5HQ05-F1
#
_entry.id   AF-A0A3D5HQ05-F1
#
_cell.length_a   1.000
_cell.length_b   1.000
_cell.length_c   1.000
_cell.angle_alpha   90.00
_cell.angle_beta   90.00
_cell.angle_gamma   90.00
#
_symmetry.space_group_name_H-M   'P 1'
#
loop_
_entity.id
_entity.type
_entity.pdbx_description
1 polymer ?
#
loop_
_entity_poly.entity_id
_entity_poly.type
_entity_poly.pdbx_seq_one_letter_code
_entity_poly.pdbx_strand_id
1 'polypeptide(L)'
;MVRTIKNLSSIQFPVYLLPSSDWEAVDGLLFMEGALLDDRNMAGNSLGVRRLQTEFTLFPLPTLVWDIVGLIKQRTNYFIDSAGTPFIYEKTKTVSLKYEKIVKVERKGIASIIRLNGVKNALKVIRPPESGMSWAGVLFLNKYPWVVYDFSEEKKKDTWRKV
;
A
#
# COMPACT_ATOMS: atom_id res chain seq x y z
N MET A 1 15.70 2.82 -6.18
CA MET A 1 15.05 2.10 -7.30
C MET A 1 13.65 2.66 -7.50
N VAL A 2 13.26 2.99 -8.73
CA VAL A 2 11.91 3.50 -9.04
C VAL A 2 10.95 2.33 -9.30
N ARG A 3 9.76 2.40 -8.70
CA ARG A 3 8.65 1.46 -8.85
C ARG A 3 7.43 2.22 -9.36
N THR A 4 6.68 1.58 -10.24
CA THR A 4 5.42 2.12 -10.77
C THR A 4 4.29 1.13 -10.53
N ILE A 5 3.07 1.46 -10.99
CA ILE A 5 1.94 0.52 -11.01
C ILE A 5 2.27 -0.86 -11.60
N LYS A 6 3.23 -0.95 -12.53
CA LYS A 6 3.67 -2.22 -13.13
C LYS A 6 4.43 -3.13 -12.16
N ASN A 7 4.98 -2.57 -11.08
CA ASN A 7 5.85 -3.27 -10.13
C ASN A 7 5.17 -3.53 -8.79
N LEU A 8 3.87 -3.20 -8.62
CA LEU A 8 3.17 -3.30 -7.33
C LEU A 8 3.18 -4.71 -6.74
N SER A 9 3.16 -5.76 -7.57
CA SER A 9 3.22 -7.15 -7.12
C SER A 9 4.57 -7.55 -6.51
N SER A 10 5.63 -6.78 -6.76
CA SER A 10 6.97 -7.04 -6.21
C SER A 10 7.22 -6.36 -4.86
N ILE A 11 6.31 -5.48 -4.42
CA ILE A 11 6.45 -4.75 -3.16
C ILE A 11 5.96 -5.62 -2.01
N GLN A 12 6.79 -5.79 -0.98
CA GLN A 12 6.42 -6.53 0.22
C GLN A 12 5.81 -5.60 1.27
N PHE A 13 4.52 -5.77 1.54
CA PHE A 13 3.83 -5.00 2.58
C PHE A 13 4.06 -5.62 3.99
N PRO A 14 3.95 -4.83 5.08
CA PRO A 14 3.74 -3.38 5.08
C PRO A 14 4.96 -2.62 4.55
N VAL A 15 4.72 -1.42 4.04
CA VAL A 15 5.79 -0.48 3.67
C VAL A 15 5.81 0.69 4.64
N TYR A 16 6.97 1.28 4.87
CA TYR A 16 7.14 2.42 5.76
C TYR A 16 7.50 3.66 4.95
N LEU A 17 7.01 4.82 5.37
CA LEU A 17 7.32 6.10 4.71
C LEU A 17 8.75 6.53 5.04
N LEU A 18 9.44 7.06 4.04
CA LEU A 18 10.74 7.71 4.19
C LEU A 18 10.62 9.21 3.90
N PRO A 19 11.47 10.05 4.54
CA PRO A 19 11.47 11.50 4.31
C PRO A 19 12.03 11.90 2.95
N SER A 20 13.00 11.13 2.44
CA SER A 20 13.72 11.44 1.21
C SER A 20 14.11 10.17 0.43
N SER A 21 14.74 10.36 -0.73
CA SER A 21 15.38 9.29 -1.49
C SER A 21 16.87 9.09 -1.19
N ASP A 22 17.38 9.80 -0.18
CA ASP A 22 18.81 9.85 0.15
C ASP A 22 19.16 8.78 1.19
N TRP A 23 19.18 7.53 0.71
CA TRP A 23 19.60 6.38 1.49
C TRP A 23 20.95 5.88 1.01
N GLU A 24 21.76 5.40 1.95
CA GLU A 24 23.10 4.90 1.68
C GLU A 24 23.20 3.45 2.13
N ALA A 25 23.74 2.57 1.29
CA ALA A 25 23.97 1.18 1.65
C ALA A 25 25.47 0.88 1.65
N VAL A 26 26.01 0.50 2.81
CA VAL A 26 27.44 0.21 3.01
C VAL A 26 27.56 -1.02 3.89
N ASP A 27 28.33 -2.02 3.45
CA ASP A 27 28.67 -3.23 4.23
C ASP A 27 27.47 -3.94 4.89
N GLY A 28 26.35 -4.05 4.16
CA GLY A 28 25.13 -4.70 4.64
C GLY A 28 24.26 -3.82 5.54
N LEU A 29 24.68 -2.60 5.85
CA LEU A 29 23.89 -1.61 6.57
C LEU A 29 23.22 -0.65 5.59
N LEU A 30 21.99 -0.25 5.89
CA LEU A 30 21.25 0.76 5.16
C LEU A 30 21.00 1.95 6.07
N PHE A 31 21.41 3.14 5.64
CA PHE A 31 21.30 4.39 6.38
C PHE A 31 20.32 5.34 5.72
N MET A 32 19.73 6.21 6.55
CA MET A 32 18.90 7.34 6.18
C MET A 32 19.28 8.51 7.07
N GLU A 33 19.66 9.64 6.49
CA GLU A 33 20.05 10.86 7.24
C GLU A 33 21.13 10.57 8.31
N GLY A 34 22.08 9.67 8.00
CA GLY A 34 23.16 9.27 8.91
C GLY A 34 22.76 8.30 10.03
N ALA A 35 21.49 7.90 10.13
CA ALA A 35 21.02 6.92 11.11
C ALA A 35 20.64 5.59 10.46
N LEU A 36 20.71 4.49 11.23
CA LEU A 36 20.54 3.14 10.68
C LEU A 36 19.06 2.82 10.40
N LEU A 37 18.74 2.53 9.15
CA LEU A 37 17.41 2.15 8.70
C LEU A 37 17.19 0.63 8.72
N ASP A 38 18.18 -0.15 8.29
CA ASP A 38 18.12 -1.62 8.25
C ASP A 38 19.52 -2.22 8.40
N ASP A 39 19.62 -3.27 9.20
CA ASP A 39 20.84 -4.04 9.41
C ASP A 39 20.71 -5.40 8.72
N ARG A 40 21.21 -5.53 7.48
CA ARG A 40 21.07 -6.78 6.71
C ARG A 40 22.06 -7.86 7.13
N ASN A 41 22.96 -7.56 8.07
CA ASN A 41 23.87 -8.55 8.65
C ASN A 41 23.17 -9.35 9.75
N MET A 42 22.07 -8.84 10.31
CA MET A 42 21.24 -9.59 11.24
C MET A 42 20.44 -10.70 10.56
N ALA A 43 20.27 -11.82 11.26
CA ALA A 43 19.48 -12.94 10.77
C ALA A 43 17.99 -12.55 10.66
N GLY A 44 17.33 -13.02 9.59
CA GLY A 44 15.88 -12.87 9.43
C GLY A 44 15.45 -12.27 8.09
N ASN A 45 14.27 -12.68 7.66
CA ASN A 45 13.77 -12.37 6.33
C ASN A 45 13.10 -10.99 6.21
N SER A 46 12.78 -10.34 7.33
CA SER A 46 12.09 -9.04 7.33
C SER A 46 12.88 -7.95 8.02
N LEU A 47 12.67 -6.72 7.56
CA LEU A 47 13.17 -5.48 8.13
C LEU A 47 12.90 -5.42 9.65
N GLY A 48 11.67 -5.76 10.06
CA GLY A 48 11.27 -5.73 11.46
C GLY A 48 12.08 -6.71 12.33
N VAL A 49 12.30 -7.94 11.85
CA VAL A 49 13.07 -8.95 12.59
C VAL A 49 14.52 -8.52 12.76
N ARG A 50 15.14 -7.97 11.71
CA ARG A 50 16.53 -7.50 11.77
C ARG A 50 16.69 -6.27 12.67
N ARG A 51 15.75 -5.32 12.60
CA ARG A 51 15.70 -4.15 13.47
C ARG A 51 15.52 -4.49 14.95
N LEU A 52 14.87 -5.61 15.29
CA LEU A 52 14.74 -6.04 16.69
C LEU A 52 16.04 -6.62 17.28
N GLN A 53 16.97 -7.06 16.43
CA GLN A 53 18.19 -7.75 16.84
C GLN A 53 19.43 -6.85 16.78
N THR A 54 19.35 -5.71 16.10
CA THR A 54 20.53 -4.84 15.94
C THR A 54 20.81 -4.05 17.22
N GLU A 55 22.09 -3.92 17.55
CA GLU A 55 22.57 -3.15 18.71
C GLU A 55 22.74 -1.66 18.39
N PHE A 56 22.61 -1.27 17.11
CA PHE A 56 22.76 0.11 16.68
C PHE A 56 21.51 0.95 16.95
N THR A 57 21.72 2.27 17.12
CA THR A 57 20.61 3.23 17.19
C THR A 57 19.88 3.32 15.86
N LEU A 58 18.58 3.09 15.90
CA LEU A 58 17.73 3.01 14.71
C LEU A 58 17.08 4.34 14.33
N PHE A 59 17.03 4.60 13.02
CA PHE A 59 16.14 5.59 12.42
C PHE A 59 14.68 5.20 12.68
N PRO A 60 13.81 6.13 13.15
CA PRO A 60 12.43 5.82 13.49
C PRO A 60 11.55 5.63 12.24
N LEU A 61 10.65 4.64 12.29
CA LEU A 61 9.66 4.37 11.24
C LEU A 61 8.23 4.46 11.78
N PRO A 62 7.70 5.68 12.02
CA PRO A 62 6.44 5.87 12.73
C PRO A 62 5.21 5.58 11.88
N THR A 63 5.32 5.72 10.56
CA THR A 63 4.18 5.61 9.63
C THR A 63 4.36 4.41 8.72
N LEU A 64 3.40 3.49 8.78
CA LEU A 64 3.35 2.29 7.95
C LEU A 64 2.08 2.25 7.10
N VAL A 65 2.17 1.56 5.98
CA VAL A 65 1.12 1.40 4.97
C VAL A 65 0.96 -0.08 4.68
N TRP A 66 -0.27 -0.58 4.80
CA TRP A 66 -0.58 -2.02 4.77
C TRP A 66 -0.80 -2.59 3.38
N ASP A 67 -1.17 -1.77 2.41
CA ASP A 67 -1.59 -2.25 1.10
C ASP A 67 -1.37 -1.22 -0.01
N ILE A 68 -1.63 -1.67 -1.24
CA ILE A 68 -1.51 -0.89 -2.47
C ILE A 68 -2.40 0.36 -2.43
N VAL A 69 -3.61 0.26 -1.86
CA VAL A 69 -4.54 1.40 -1.79
C VAL A 69 -3.99 2.48 -0.86
N GLY A 70 -3.44 2.07 0.28
CA GLY A 70 -2.75 2.94 1.20
C GLY A 70 -1.52 3.60 0.55
N LEU A 71 -0.76 2.86 -0.25
CA LEU A 71 0.40 3.38 -1.00
C LEU A 71 -0.03 4.47 -2.00
N ILE A 72 -1.08 4.19 -2.78
CA ILE A 72 -1.66 5.14 -3.75
C ILE A 72 -2.16 6.42 -3.07
N LYS A 73 -2.62 6.35 -1.82
CA LYS A 73 -3.11 7.51 -1.07
C LYS A 73 -2.00 8.41 -0.52
N GLN A 74 -0.75 7.92 -0.47
CA GLN A 74 0.36 8.71 0.08
C GLN A 74 0.75 9.88 -0.83
N ARG A 75 1.21 10.97 -0.20
CA ARG A 75 1.75 12.14 -0.90
C ARG A 75 3.25 12.03 -1.18
N THR A 76 4.00 11.45 -0.26
CA THR A 76 5.40 11.11 -0.48
C THR A 76 5.53 10.00 -1.51
N ASN A 77 6.68 9.95 -2.17
CA ASN A 77 7.04 8.90 -3.10
C ASN A 77 8.06 7.94 -2.48
N TYR A 78 8.57 8.17 -1.27
CA TYR A 78 9.70 7.42 -0.71
C TYR A 78 9.27 6.41 0.34
N PHE A 79 9.70 5.17 0.18
CA PHE A 79 9.26 4.06 1.00
C PHE A 79 10.38 3.02 1.21
N ILE A 80 10.23 2.21 2.26
CA ILE A 80 10.96 0.95 2.43
C ILE A 80 9.97 -0.19 2.65
N ASP A 81 10.17 -1.29 1.95
CA ASP A 81 9.30 -2.46 2.06
C ASP A 81 9.68 -3.37 3.24
N SER A 82 8.84 -4.37 3.55
CA SER A 82 9.09 -5.27 4.69
C SER A 82 10.29 -6.20 4.49
N ALA A 83 10.83 -6.32 3.27
CA ALA A 83 12.10 -7.01 3.00
C ALA A 83 13.33 -6.13 3.28
N GLY A 84 13.14 -4.83 3.53
CA GLY A 84 14.21 -3.85 3.75
C GLY A 84 14.72 -3.21 2.46
N THR A 85 13.91 -3.20 1.40
CA THR A 85 14.27 -2.59 0.11
C THR A 85 13.69 -1.18 0.01
N PRO A 86 14.52 -0.12 -0.01
CA PRO A 86 14.03 1.24 -0.24
C PRO A 86 13.67 1.46 -1.71
N PHE A 87 12.60 2.20 -1.95
CA PHE A 87 12.09 2.47 -3.29
C PHE A 87 11.36 3.81 -3.40
N ILE A 88 11.30 4.31 -4.63
CA ILE A 88 10.50 5.48 -5.01
C ILE A 88 9.25 4.97 -5.75
N TYR A 89 8.05 5.26 -5.26
CA TYR A 89 6.81 4.98 -5.97
C TYR A 89 6.37 6.16 -6.83
N GLU A 90 6.44 6.00 -8.14
CA GLU A 90 5.98 7.00 -9.09
C GLU A 90 4.61 6.65 -9.67
N LYS A 91 3.64 7.53 -9.41
CA LYS A 91 2.30 7.45 -9.99
C LYS A 91 2.35 7.88 -11.46
N THR A 92 2.13 6.94 -12.37
CA THR A 92 2.34 7.10 -13.82
C THR A 92 1.07 7.03 -14.64
N LYS A 93 -0.05 6.53 -14.08
CA LYS A 93 -1.32 6.40 -14.80
C LYS A 93 -2.43 7.17 -14.10
N THR A 94 -3.37 7.70 -14.88
CA THR A 94 -4.63 8.22 -14.35
C THR A 94 -5.73 7.19 -14.59
N VAL A 95 -6.45 6.82 -13.54
CA VAL A 95 -7.54 5.84 -13.57
C VAL A 95 -8.83 6.47 -13.06
N SER A 96 -9.98 6.03 -13.57
CA SER A 96 -11.28 6.51 -13.07
C SER A 96 -11.62 5.84 -11.73
N LEU A 97 -12.15 6.64 -10.81
CA LEU A 97 -12.75 6.21 -9.56
C LEU A 97 -14.27 6.36 -9.69
N LYS A 98 -15.00 5.24 -9.63
CA LYS A 98 -16.47 5.22 -9.70
C LYS A 98 -17.06 4.58 -8.46
N TYR A 99 -18.21 5.08 -8.03
CA TYR A 99 -18.90 4.56 -6.85
C TYR A 99 -20.03 3.63 -7.26
N GLU A 100 -19.92 2.37 -6.85
CA GLU A 100 -20.89 1.33 -7.13
C GLU A 100 -21.54 0.82 -5.85
N LYS A 101 -22.84 0.54 -5.92
CA LYS A 101 -23.62 0.12 -4.75
C LYS A 101 -23.18 -1.28 -4.32
N ILE A 102 -22.94 -1.47 -3.03
CA ILE A 102 -22.61 -2.78 -2.47
C ILE A 102 -23.88 -3.63 -2.44
N VAL A 103 -23.83 -4.78 -3.10
CA VAL A 103 -24.95 -5.73 -3.16
C VAL A 103 -24.77 -6.82 -2.11
N LYS A 104 -23.53 -7.24 -1.87
CA LYS A 104 -23.23 -8.31 -0.92
C LYS A 104 -21.83 -8.15 -0.33
N VAL A 105 -21.70 -8.45 0.96
CA VAL A 105 -20.41 -8.56 1.66
C VAL A 105 -20.31 -9.98 2.23
N GLU A 106 -19.30 -10.73 1.81
CA GLU A 106 -19.02 -12.07 2.30
C GLU A 106 -17.73 -12.04 3.12
N ARG A 107 -17.85 -12.21 4.45
CA ARG A 107 -16.70 -12.25 5.35
C ARG A 107 -16.03 -13.63 5.26
N LYS A 108 -14.72 -13.64 5.04
CA LYS A 108 -13.87 -14.83 4.87
C LYS A 108 -12.67 -14.73 5.83
N GLY A 109 -12.93 -14.75 7.13
CA GLY A 109 -11.92 -14.74 8.20
C GLY A 109 -10.92 -13.58 8.09
N ILE A 110 -9.84 -13.79 7.33
CA ILE A 110 -8.74 -12.86 7.07
C ILE A 110 -9.06 -11.75 6.03
N ALA A 111 -10.14 -11.89 5.27
CA ALA A 111 -10.53 -10.92 4.26
C ALA A 111 -12.06 -10.92 4.07
N SER A 112 -12.57 -9.96 3.31
CA SER A 112 -13.95 -9.95 2.84
C SER A 112 -14.00 -9.87 1.33
N ILE A 113 -15.01 -10.49 0.75
CA ILE A 113 -15.33 -10.42 -0.68
C ILE A 113 -16.54 -9.52 -0.81
N ILE A 114 -16.42 -8.45 -1.59
CA ILE A 114 -17.52 -7.53 -1.88
C ILE A 114 -18.03 -7.74 -3.30
N ARG A 115 -19.35 -7.77 -3.46
CA ARG A 115 -20.04 -7.77 -4.76
C ARG A 115 -20.73 -6.44 -4.95
N LEU A 116 -20.51 -5.83 -6.11
CA LEU A 116 -20.99 -4.50 -6.42
C LEU A 116 -21.97 -4.55 -7.58
N ASN A 117 -22.93 -3.64 -7.60
CA ASN A 117 -23.81 -3.47 -8.74
C ASN A 117 -23.02 -2.99 -9.95
N GLY A 118 -23.30 -3.51 -11.15
CA GLY A 118 -22.58 -3.12 -12.38
C GLY A 118 -21.15 -3.68 -12.52
N VAL A 119 -20.60 -4.32 -11.50
CA VAL A 119 -19.26 -4.94 -11.55
C VAL A 119 -19.40 -6.46 -11.52
N LYS A 120 -19.06 -7.12 -12.63
CA LYS A 120 -19.20 -8.59 -12.75
C LYS A 120 -18.31 -9.35 -11.77
N ASN A 121 -17.12 -8.85 -11.50
CA ASN A 121 -16.15 -9.51 -10.64
C ASN A 121 -16.31 -9.06 -9.19
N ALA A 122 -16.25 -10.02 -8.27
CA ALA A 122 -16.16 -9.70 -6.84
C ALA A 122 -14.75 -9.19 -6.50
N LEU A 123 -14.67 -8.24 -5.58
CA LEU A 123 -13.41 -7.63 -5.16
C LEU A 123 -13.04 -8.06 -3.74
N LYS A 124 -11.76 -8.37 -3.52
CA LYS A 124 -11.22 -8.69 -2.20
C LYS A 124 -10.86 -7.40 -1.47
N VAL A 125 -11.28 -7.30 -0.21
CA VAL A 125 -10.86 -6.24 0.72
C VAL A 125 -10.37 -6.87 2.01
N ILE A 126 -9.38 -6.29 2.67
CA ILE A 126 -8.89 -6.79 3.95
C ILE A 126 -9.94 -6.54 5.04
N ARG A 127 -10.40 -5.29 5.12
CA ARG A 127 -11.45 -4.88 6.06
C ARG A 127 -12.79 -4.70 5.36
N PRO A 128 -13.89 -5.26 5.89
CA PRO A 128 -15.22 -5.00 5.36
C PRO A 128 -15.60 -3.53 5.55
N PRO A 129 -16.60 -3.04 4.79
CA PRO A 129 -17.20 -1.73 5.05
C PRO A 129 -17.74 -1.65 6.48
N GLU A 130 -17.66 -0.45 7.06
CA GLU A 130 -18.29 -0.15 8.36
C GLU A 130 -19.82 -0.12 8.21
N SER A 131 -20.54 -0.13 9.35
CA SER A 131 -21.99 -0.03 9.34
C SER A 131 -22.43 1.29 8.66
N GLY A 132 -23.45 1.23 7.80
CA GLY A 132 -23.94 2.38 7.04
C GLY A 132 -23.24 2.63 5.69
N MET A 133 -22.03 2.08 5.48
CA MET A 133 -21.33 2.23 4.20
C MET A 133 -21.92 1.32 3.13
N SER A 134 -22.77 1.88 2.26
CA SER A 134 -23.52 1.13 1.23
C SER A 134 -22.93 1.24 -0.19
N TRP A 135 -21.90 2.06 -0.38
CA TRP A 135 -21.22 2.28 -1.65
C TRP A 135 -19.72 2.01 -1.54
N ALA A 136 -19.12 1.50 -2.61
CA ALA A 136 -17.69 1.29 -2.73
C ALA A 136 -17.14 2.11 -3.90
N GLY A 137 -16.10 2.91 -3.64
CA GLY A 137 -15.30 3.55 -4.67
C GLY A 137 -14.35 2.54 -5.27
N VAL A 138 -14.42 2.30 -6.58
CA VAL A 138 -13.58 1.34 -7.30
C VAL A 138 -12.69 2.06 -8.31
N LEU A 139 -11.40 1.76 -8.29
CA LEU A 139 -10.48 2.18 -9.35
C LEU A 139 -10.60 1.25 -10.55
N PHE A 140 -10.69 1.81 -11.74
CA PHE A 140 -10.75 1.05 -12.99
C PHE A 140 -9.44 1.20 -13.76
N LEU A 141 -8.66 0.13 -13.82
CA LEU A 141 -7.42 0.07 -14.59
C LEU A 141 -7.73 -0.46 -15.99
N ASN A 142 -7.43 0.31 -17.03
CA ASN A 142 -7.72 -0.05 -18.43
C ASN A 142 -9.21 -0.45 -18.65
N LYS A 143 -10.15 0.26 -18.01
CA LYS A 143 -11.62 -0.02 -18.01
C LYS A 143 -12.06 -1.25 -17.22
N TYR A 144 -11.16 -2.00 -16.59
CA TYR A 144 -11.49 -3.13 -15.74
C TYR A 144 -11.47 -2.75 -14.25
N PRO A 145 -12.43 -3.22 -13.45
CA PRO A 145 -12.43 -3.00 -11.99
C PRO A 145 -11.15 -3.60 -11.40
N TRP A 146 -10.37 -2.78 -10.70
CA TRP A 146 -9.05 -3.19 -10.21
C TRP A 146 -9.04 -3.39 -8.69
N VAL A 147 -9.31 -2.32 -7.93
CA VAL A 147 -9.23 -2.35 -6.48
C VAL A 147 -10.23 -1.38 -5.86
N VAL A 148 -10.69 -1.71 -4.66
CA VAL A 148 -11.55 -0.85 -3.85
C VAL A 148 -10.71 0.23 -3.21
N TYR A 149 -11.02 1.49 -3.50
CA TYR A 149 -10.28 2.64 -3.02
C TYR A 149 -10.75 3.09 -1.63
N ASP A 150 -12.06 3.16 -1.43
CA ASP A 150 -12.72 3.54 -0.19
C ASP A 150 -14.19 3.11 -0.20
N PHE A 151 -14.85 3.34 0.92
CA PHE A 151 -16.28 3.11 1.10
C PHE A 151 -16.98 4.43 1.45
N SER A 152 -18.28 4.50 1.18
CA SER A 152 -19.11 5.66 1.53
C SER A 152 -20.56 5.27 1.82
N GLU A 153 -21.24 6.10 2.61
CA GLU A 153 -22.67 5.95 2.91
C GLU A 153 -23.55 6.22 1.69
N GLU A 154 -23.15 7.20 0.86
CA GLU A 154 -23.86 7.65 -0.34
C GLU A 154 -23.00 7.52 -1.61
N LYS A 155 -23.66 7.62 -2.78
CA LYS A 155 -22.98 7.61 -4.08
C LYS A 155 -22.25 8.94 -4.28
N LYS A 156 -20.92 8.90 -4.30
CA LYS A 156 -20.10 10.06 -4.68
C LYS A 156 -19.96 10.18 -6.20
N LYS A 157 -19.61 11.39 -6.65
CA LYS A 157 -19.35 11.68 -8.06
C LYS A 157 -18.16 10.86 -8.57
N ASP A 158 -18.22 10.49 -9.85
CA ASP A 158 -17.11 9.87 -10.55
C ASP A 158 -15.93 10.87 -10.62
N THR A 159 -14.75 10.41 -10.23
CA THR A 159 -13.52 11.19 -10.26
C THR A 159 -12.38 10.36 -10.83
N TRP A 160 -11.14 10.78 -10.63
CA TRP A 160 -9.96 10.05 -11.05
C TRP A 160 -8.91 10.02 -9.94
N ARG A 161 -7.99 9.06 -10.01
CA ARG A 161 -6.78 9.01 -9.18
C ARG A 161 -5.57 8.76 -10.05
N LYS A 162 -4.46 9.41 -9.71
CA LYS A 162 -3.16 9.03 -10.25
C LYS A 162 -2.65 7.82 -9.46
N VAL A 163 -2.18 6.81 -10.16
CA VAL A 163 -1.72 5.52 -9.63
C VAL A 163 -0.38 5.15 -10.23
#